data_AF-A0A9D5DHQ6-F1
#
_entry.id   AF-A0A9D5DHQ6-F1
#
_cell.length_a   1.000
_cell.length_b   1.000
_cell.length_c   1.000
_cell.angle_alpha   90.00
_cell.angle_beta   90.00
_cell.angle_gamma   90.00
#
_symmetry.space_group_name_H-M   'P 1'
#
loop_
_entity.id
_entity.type
_entity.pdbx_description
1 polymer ?
#
loop_
_entity_poly.entity_id
_entity_poly.type
_entity_poly.pdbx_seq_one_letter_code
_entity_poly.pdbx_strand_id
1 'polypeptide(L)'
;MDTANSQQNLVSAFPPPPPYFRLFDHEDNIAQIKPPPCIEGPFICFGSQLSSDISIHPLDSDTILYDESNEDLPAELMKLNEMFQVEILQLLESSGRGVADTSSAKKIIKIYNNMNHILEKLRIIQTYHQIYDELESQVNERSQLIKQMKQLLEEYNSLFKESAKQDTDQMTD
;
A
#
# COMPACT_ATOMS: atom_id res chain seq x y z
N MET A 1 52.16 -36.04 24.09
CA MET A 1 50.75 -35.80 24.36
C MET A 1 50.58 -34.29 24.38
N ASP A 2 50.05 -33.71 23.30
CA ASP A 2 49.61 -32.32 23.29
C ASP A 2 48.44 -32.22 22.33
N THR A 3 47.23 -32.24 22.87
CA THR A 3 45.97 -32.05 22.16
C THR A 3 45.73 -30.55 21.99
N ALA A 4 46.05 -30.00 20.82
CA ALA A 4 45.63 -28.66 20.43
C ALA A 4 44.13 -28.69 20.12
N ASN A 5 43.37 -28.11 21.05
CA ASN A 5 41.92 -27.98 21.02
C ASN A 5 41.52 -26.98 19.92
N SER A 6 41.11 -27.48 18.75
CA SER A 6 40.45 -26.68 17.72
C SER A 6 39.09 -26.20 18.24
N GLN A 7 39.07 -25.06 18.91
CA GLN A 7 37.83 -24.35 19.20
C GLN A 7 37.23 -23.91 17.87
N GLN A 8 36.26 -24.69 17.41
CA GLN A 8 35.39 -24.33 16.30
C GLN A 8 34.71 -23.00 16.63
N ASN A 9 35.12 -21.93 15.93
CA ASN A 9 34.40 -20.67 15.95
C ASN A 9 32.98 -20.94 15.45
N LEU A 10 32.02 -21.02 16.37
CA LEU A 10 30.59 -20.97 16.08
C LEU A 10 30.28 -19.56 15.58
N VAL A 11 30.50 -19.32 14.29
CA VAL A 11 30.08 -18.08 13.63
C VAL A 11 28.56 -18.20 13.44
N SER A 12 27.81 -17.49 14.27
CA SER A 12 26.36 -17.28 14.07
C SER A 12 26.13 -16.75 12.65
N ALA A 13 25.15 -17.32 11.93
CA ALA A 13 24.74 -16.86 10.60
C ALA A 13 24.08 -15.47 10.62
N PHE A 14 23.67 -14.99 11.80
CA PHE A 14 23.03 -13.70 12.01
C PHE A 14 23.91 -12.79 12.86
N PRO A 15 23.91 -11.46 12.57
CA PRO A 15 24.63 -10.51 13.40
C PRO A 15 24.10 -10.54 14.84
N PRO A 16 24.96 -10.31 15.84
CA PRO A 16 24.50 -10.17 17.22
C PRO A 16 23.51 -8.99 17.32
N PRO A 17 22.55 -9.05 18.25
CA PRO A 17 21.60 -7.97 18.42
C PRO A 17 22.31 -6.64 18.74
N PRO A 18 21.71 -5.49 18.39
CA PRO A 18 22.28 -4.19 18.69
C PRO A 18 22.61 -4.02 20.18
N PRO A 19 23.74 -3.37 20.54
CA PRO A 19 24.19 -3.24 21.92
C PRO A 19 23.20 -2.46 22.81
N TYR A 20 22.33 -1.66 22.21
CA TYR A 20 21.27 -0.90 22.87
C TYR A 20 20.25 -1.77 23.61
N PHE A 21 20.16 -3.07 23.30
CA PHE A 21 19.29 -3.99 24.05
C PHE A 21 19.62 -4.04 25.55
N ARG A 22 20.88 -3.78 25.93
CA ARG A 22 21.30 -3.71 27.36
C ARG A 22 20.75 -2.50 28.11
N LEU A 23 20.12 -1.55 27.43
CA LEU A 23 19.49 -0.38 28.07
C LEU A 23 18.11 -0.72 28.65
N PHE A 24 17.59 -1.93 28.39
CA PHE A 24 16.26 -2.40 28.77
C PHE A 24 16.29 -3.35 29.99
N ASP A 25 17.17 -3.10 30.96
CA ASP A 25 17.37 -3.98 32.12
C ASP A 25 16.31 -3.82 33.25
N HIS A 26 15.56 -2.72 33.25
CA HIS A 26 14.52 -2.41 34.25
C HIS A 26 13.26 -1.83 33.60
N GLU A 27 12.07 -2.22 34.07
CA GLU A 27 10.77 -1.82 33.49
C GLU A 27 10.57 -0.29 33.43
N ASP A 28 11.18 0.45 34.36
CA ASP A 28 11.07 1.91 34.46
C ASP A 28 11.74 2.66 33.29
N ASN A 29 12.69 2.04 32.58
CA ASN A 29 13.41 2.64 31.44
C ASN A 29 12.72 2.41 30.10
N ILE A 30 11.72 1.52 30.02
CA ILE A 30 11.08 1.10 28.77
C ILE A 30 10.22 2.24 28.18
N ALA A 31 9.60 3.05 29.04
CA ALA A 31 8.63 4.07 28.63
C ALA A 31 9.24 5.38 28.09
N GLN A 32 10.56 5.60 28.22
CA GLN A 32 11.20 6.88 27.90
C GLN A 32 11.77 6.97 26.49
N ILE A 33 11.88 5.84 25.77
CA ILE A 33 12.46 5.83 24.43
C ILE A 33 11.37 6.19 23.43
N LYS A 34 11.43 7.42 22.92
CA LYS A 34 10.60 7.82 21.79
C LYS A 34 11.02 7.03 20.55
N PRO A 35 10.07 6.53 19.73
CA PRO A 35 10.42 5.89 18.48
C PRO A 35 11.24 6.85 17.62
N PRO A 36 12.20 6.33 16.82
CA PRO A 36 12.97 7.17 15.92
C PRO A 36 12.03 7.91 14.96
N PRO A 37 12.38 9.13 14.54
CA PRO A 37 11.60 9.86 13.54
C PRO A 37 11.53 9.04 12.24
N CYS A 38 10.45 9.25 11.47
CA CYS A 38 10.35 8.67 10.14
C CYS A 38 11.54 9.14 9.30
N ILE A 39 12.15 8.23 8.55
CA ILE A 39 13.26 8.59 7.67
C ILE A 39 12.66 9.36 6.50
N GLU A 40 13.16 10.56 6.23
CA GLU A 40 12.74 11.37 5.08
C GLU A 40 13.79 11.24 3.97
N GLY A 41 13.33 11.05 2.73
CA GLY A 41 14.19 10.90 1.55
C GLY A 41 14.81 9.50 1.38
N PRO A 42 15.94 9.40 0.66
CA PRO A 42 16.51 8.12 0.27
C PRO A 42 17.22 7.41 1.42
N PHE A 43 16.92 6.13 1.61
CA PHE A 43 17.54 5.26 2.60
C PHE A 43 17.95 3.91 1.99
N ILE A 44 18.96 3.26 2.57
CA ILE A 44 19.40 1.94 2.10
C ILE A 44 18.76 0.88 2.97
N CYS A 45 18.02 -0.04 2.33
CA CYS A 45 17.45 -1.21 2.98
C CYS A 45 17.90 -2.46 2.22
N PHE A 46 18.54 -3.40 2.91
CA PHE A 46 19.04 -4.65 2.31
C PHE A 46 19.89 -4.46 1.04
N GLY A 47 20.70 -3.39 1.01
CA GLY A 47 21.55 -3.06 -0.13
C GLY A 47 20.85 -2.37 -1.30
N SER A 48 19.54 -2.11 -1.19
CA SER A 48 18.77 -1.34 -2.17
C SER A 48 18.50 0.07 -1.67
N GLN A 49 18.67 1.08 -2.52
CA GLN A 49 18.28 2.45 -2.23
C GLN A 49 16.76 2.59 -2.43
N LEU A 50 16.04 2.86 -1.35
CA LEU A 50 14.61 3.15 -1.31
C LEU A 50 14.41 4.62 -0.98
N SER A 51 13.22 5.17 -1.23
CA SER A 51 12.82 6.49 -0.75
C SER A 51 11.51 6.39 0.01
N SER A 52 11.35 7.24 1.02
CA SER A 52 10.09 7.40 1.74
C SER A 52 9.05 8.19 0.95
N ASP A 53 9.46 8.85 -0.14
CA ASP A 53 8.57 9.64 -0.98
C ASP A 53 7.76 8.76 -1.96
N ILE A 54 6.46 9.02 -2.08
CA ILE A 54 5.60 8.42 -3.11
C ILE A 54 5.91 9.14 -4.42
N SER A 55 6.97 8.71 -5.10
CA SER A 55 7.35 9.21 -6.41
C SER A 55 7.44 8.05 -7.39
N ILE A 56 6.74 8.19 -8.51
CA ILE A 56 6.91 7.28 -9.64
C ILE A 56 8.23 7.66 -10.30
N HIS A 57 9.16 6.71 -10.38
CA HIS A 57 10.40 6.94 -11.11
C HIS A 57 10.07 7.23 -12.58
N PRO A 58 10.49 8.39 -13.12
CA PRO A 58 10.22 8.73 -14.51
C PRO A 58 10.96 7.74 -15.42
N LEU A 59 10.30 7.37 -16.53
CA LEU A 59 10.97 6.70 -17.64
C LEU A 59 11.96 7.66 -18.30
N ASP A 60 13.06 7.12 -18.84
CA ASP A 60 13.94 7.90 -19.70
C ASP A 60 13.15 8.40 -20.92
N SER A 61 13.30 9.67 -21.30
CA SER A 61 12.51 10.32 -22.37
C SER A 61 12.52 9.56 -23.70
N ASP A 62 13.65 8.92 -24.03
CA ASP A 62 13.81 8.13 -25.27
C ASP A 62 13.14 6.75 -25.19
N THR A 63 12.68 6.36 -24.00
CA THR A 63 12.07 5.06 -23.72
C THR A 63 10.55 5.07 -23.65
N ILE A 64 9.94 6.25 -23.60
CA ILE A 64 8.49 6.42 -23.47
C ILE A 64 7.79 6.02 -24.78
N LEU A 65 6.75 5.19 -24.68
CA LEU A 65 5.97 4.66 -25.80
C LEU A 65 4.51 5.12 -25.81
N TYR A 66 4.11 5.93 -24.83
CA TYR A 66 2.74 6.41 -24.67
C TYR A 66 2.73 7.89 -24.28
N ASP A 67 1.60 8.57 -24.48
CA ASP A 67 1.48 9.97 -24.09
C ASP A 67 1.23 10.07 -22.57
N GLU A 68 2.19 10.63 -21.84
CA GLU A 68 2.07 10.83 -20.41
C GLU A 68 1.02 11.87 -20.00
N SER A 69 0.64 12.75 -20.94
CA SER A 69 -0.36 13.80 -20.73
C SER A 69 -1.77 13.31 -20.99
N ASN A 70 -1.93 12.09 -21.51
CA ASN A 70 -3.24 11.52 -21.80
C ASN A 70 -3.97 11.20 -20.48
N GLU A 71 -5.23 11.65 -20.38
CA GLU A 71 -6.10 11.35 -19.24
C GLU A 71 -6.54 9.87 -19.23
N ASP A 72 -6.63 9.23 -20.40
CA ASP A 72 -7.06 7.83 -20.55
C ASP A 72 -5.86 6.87 -20.55
N LEU A 73 -5.19 6.79 -19.40
CA LEU A 73 -4.13 5.82 -19.13
C LEU A 73 -4.54 4.35 -19.38
N PRO A 74 -5.78 3.90 -19.05
CA PRO A 74 -6.23 2.54 -19.38
C PRO A 74 -6.23 2.24 -20.88
N ALA A 75 -6.65 3.18 -21.74
CA ALA A 75 -6.62 2.97 -23.19
C ALA A 75 -5.18 2.85 -23.73
N GLU A 76 -4.25 3.67 -23.23
CA GLU A 76 -2.83 3.55 -23.58
C GLU A 76 -2.25 2.20 -23.12
N LEU A 77 -2.62 1.71 -21.93
CA LEU A 77 -2.22 0.39 -21.47
C LEU A 77 -2.71 -0.73 -22.40
N MET A 78 -3.96 -0.64 -22.87
CA MET A 78 -4.51 -1.62 -23.83
C MET A 78 -3.75 -1.60 -25.15
N LYS A 79 -3.41 -0.42 -25.67
CA LYS A 79 -2.60 -0.25 -26.88
C LYS A 79 -1.18 -0.80 -26.72
N LEU A 80 -0.53 -0.54 -25.58
CA LEU A 80 0.77 -1.13 -25.26
C LEU A 80 0.69 -2.66 -25.17
N ASN A 81 -0.38 -3.20 -24.58
CA ASN A 81 -0.60 -4.64 -24.49
C ASN A 81 -0.81 -5.30 -25.87
N GLU A 82 -1.51 -4.64 -26.79
CA GLU A 82 -1.62 -5.11 -28.18
C GLU A 82 -0.25 -5.15 -28.86
N MET A 83 0.55 -4.09 -28.73
CA MET A 83 1.93 -4.07 -29.24
C MET A 83 2.81 -5.15 -28.61
N PHE A 84 2.67 -5.39 -27.30
CA PHE A 84 3.39 -6.43 -26.57
C PHE A 84 3.09 -7.83 -27.14
N GLN A 85 1.81 -8.13 -27.40
CA GLN A 85 1.40 -9.41 -27.96
C GLN A 85 1.94 -9.62 -29.36
N VAL A 86 1.89 -8.59 -30.22
CA VAL A 86 2.45 -8.66 -31.58
C VAL A 86 3.95 -8.95 -31.55
N GLU A 87 4.71 -8.27 -30.69
CA GLU A 87 6.17 -8.46 -30.62
C GLU A 87 6.54 -9.84 -30.05
N ILE A 88 5.75 -10.40 -29.12
CA ILE A 88 5.93 -11.79 -28.67
C ILE A 88 5.71 -12.79 -29.80
N LEU A 89 4.65 -12.60 -30.60
CA LEU A 89 4.38 -13.48 -31.74
C LEU A 89 5.51 -13.43 -32.77
N GLN A 90 6.05 -12.24 -33.04
CA GLN A 90 7.21 -12.08 -33.92
C GLN A 90 8.45 -12.78 -33.37
N LEU A 91 8.72 -12.67 -32.05
CA LEU A 91 9.83 -13.37 -31.41
C LEU A 91 9.68 -14.90 -31.49
N LEU A 92 8.47 -15.42 -31.29
CA LEU A 92 8.21 -16.86 -31.42
C LEU A 92 8.42 -17.35 -32.86
N GLU A 93 7.98 -16.54 -33.84
CA GLU A 93 8.16 -16.86 -35.25
C GLU A 93 9.64 -16.84 -35.67
N SER A 94 10.42 -15.83 -35.22
CA SER A 94 11.86 -15.76 -35.48
C SER A 94 12.63 -16.87 -34.76
N SER A 95 12.24 -17.21 -33.53
CA SER A 95 12.80 -18.34 -32.78
C SER A 95 12.51 -19.68 -33.47
N GLY A 96 11.30 -19.87 -34.02
CA GLY A 96 10.94 -21.07 -34.77
C GLY A 96 11.75 -21.25 -36.07
N ARG A 97 12.25 -20.14 -36.63
CA ARG A 97 13.19 -20.12 -37.78
C ARG A 97 14.66 -20.32 -37.38
N GLY A 98 14.97 -20.45 -36.10
CA GLY A 98 16.34 -20.61 -35.59
C GLY A 98 17.18 -19.33 -35.59
N VAL A 99 16.55 -18.16 -35.70
CA VAL A 99 17.24 -16.87 -35.63
C VAL A 99 17.13 -16.32 -34.21
N ALA A 100 18.26 -15.99 -33.59
CA ALA A 100 18.29 -15.34 -32.28
C ALA A 100 17.96 -13.84 -32.42
N ASP A 101 16.67 -13.48 -32.37
CA ASP A 101 16.25 -12.09 -32.43
C ASP A 101 16.34 -11.39 -31.07
N THR A 102 17.54 -10.87 -30.78
CA THR A 102 17.77 -10.06 -29.57
C THR A 102 17.10 -8.68 -29.63
N SER A 103 16.65 -8.23 -30.80
CA SER A 103 16.02 -6.92 -30.99
C SER A 103 14.57 -6.95 -30.52
N SER A 104 13.81 -7.99 -30.89
CA SER A 104 12.44 -8.20 -30.38
C SER A 104 12.42 -8.35 -28.86
N ALA A 105 13.38 -9.06 -28.28
CA ALA A 105 13.50 -9.18 -26.81
C ALA A 105 13.69 -7.80 -26.13
N LYS A 106 14.53 -6.92 -26.69
CA LYS A 106 14.73 -5.56 -26.17
C LYS A 106 13.46 -4.70 -26.27
N LYS A 107 12.72 -4.81 -27.37
CA LYS A 107 11.44 -4.11 -27.53
C LYS A 107 10.39 -4.59 -26.53
N ILE A 108 10.30 -5.90 -26.30
CA ILE A 108 9.40 -6.48 -25.29
C ILE A 108 9.71 -5.91 -23.90
N ILE A 109 10.99 -5.86 -23.50
CA ILE A 109 11.40 -5.25 -22.23
C ILE A 109 11.00 -3.77 -22.17
N LYS A 110 11.19 -3.02 -23.27
CA LYS A 110 10.80 -1.61 -23.36
C LYS A 110 9.29 -1.44 -23.19
N ILE A 111 8.47 -2.23 -23.89
CA ILE A 111 7.00 -2.18 -23.77
C ILE A 111 6.57 -2.56 -22.35
N TYR A 112 7.16 -3.60 -21.77
CA TYR A 112 6.87 -4.04 -20.41
C TYR A 112 7.16 -2.94 -19.37
N ASN A 113 8.30 -2.25 -19.47
CA ASN A 113 8.63 -1.15 -18.57
C ASN A 113 7.62 0.01 -18.70
N ASN A 114 7.17 0.31 -19.92
CA ASN A 114 6.13 1.32 -20.16
C ASN A 114 4.77 0.91 -19.56
N MET A 115 4.38 -0.35 -19.71
CA MET A 115 3.14 -0.87 -19.09
C MET A 115 3.20 -0.78 -17.57
N ASN A 116 4.31 -1.18 -16.94
CA ASN A 116 4.48 -1.07 -15.49
C ASN A 116 4.43 0.37 -15.00
N HIS A 117 5.00 1.30 -15.76
CA HIS A 117 4.94 2.72 -15.43
C HIS A 117 3.50 3.26 -15.46
N ILE A 118 2.68 2.86 -16.45
CA ILE A 118 1.24 3.19 -16.46
C ILE A 118 0.52 2.54 -15.27
N LEU A 119 0.79 1.27 -14.97
CA LEU A 119 0.19 0.58 -13.82
C LEU A 119 0.52 1.26 -12.50
N GLU A 120 1.76 1.75 -12.35
CA GLU A 120 2.18 2.50 -11.17
C GLU A 120 1.41 3.83 -11.04
N LYS A 121 1.18 4.55 -12.15
CA LYS A 121 0.29 5.74 -12.17
C LYS A 121 -1.14 5.40 -11.77
N LEU A 122 -1.69 4.33 -12.34
CA LEU A 122 -3.05 3.87 -12.03
C LEU A 122 -3.20 3.42 -10.57
N ARG A 123 -2.15 2.84 -9.98
CA ARG A 123 -2.13 2.43 -8.56
C ARG A 123 -2.36 3.63 -7.62
N ILE A 124 -1.75 4.77 -7.92
CA ILE A 124 -1.95 6.00 -7.14
C ILE A 124 -3.40 6.48 -7.24
N ILE A 125 -3.95 6.53 -8.46
CA ILE A 125 -5.35 6.92 -8.71
C ILE A 125 -6.31 5.97 -7.97
N GLN A 126 -6.08 4.67 -8.06
CA GLN A 126 -6.87 3.65 -7.37
C GLN A 126 -6.83 3.84 -5.86
N THR A 127 -5.67 4.18 -5.28
CA THR A 127 -5.52 4.43 -3.84
C THR A 127 -6.40 5.60 -3.40
N TYR A 128 -6.45 6.69 -4.19
CA TYR A 128 -7.34 7.81 -3.89
C TYR A 128 -8.82 7.42 -3.92
N HIS A 129 -9.24 6.62 -4.91
CA HIS A 129 -10.62 6.12 -4.97
C HIS A 129 -10.95 5.24 -3.76
N GLN A 130 -10.04 4.34 -3.35
CA GLN A 130 -10.24 3.51 -2.16
C GLN A 130 -10.40 4.35 -0.89
N ILE A 131 -9.59 5.40 -0.72
CA ILE A 131 -9.72 6.32 0.41
C ILE A 131 -11.06 7.05 0.37
N TYR A 132 -11.50 7.48 -0.82
CA TYR A 132 -12.78 8.14 -1.00
C TYR A 132 -13.95 7.20 -0.62
N ASP A 133 -13.97 5.99 -1.14
CA ASP A 133 -15.01 4.98 -0.87
C ASP A 133 -15.08 4.65 0.63
N GLU A 134 -13.92 4.53 1.28
CA GLU A 134 -13.84 4.29 2.73
C GLU A 134 -14.40 5.47 3.54
N LEU A 135 -14.07 6.70 3.15
CA LEU A 135 -14.61 7.91 3.80
C LEU A 135 -16.12 8.02 3.60
N GLU A 136 -16.63 7.71 2.42
CA GLU A 136 -18.07 7.68 2.14
C GLU A 136 -18.79 6.64 3.02
N SER A 137 -18.22 5.44 3.14
CA SER A 137 -18.71 4.39 4.04
C SER A 137 -18.81 4.88 5.48
N GLN A 138 -17.76 5.52 6.00
CA GLN A 138 -17.74 6.07 7.37
C GLN A 138 -18.78 7.18 7.59
N VAL A 139 -19.00 8.05 6.59
CA VAL A 139 -20.03 9.10 6.67
C VAL A 139 -21.43 8.47 6.70
N ASN A 140 -21.66 7.44 5.88
CA ASN A 140 -22.93 6.73 5.86
C ASN A 140 -23.20 5.99 7.18
N GLU A 141 -22.21 5.29 7.73
CA GLU A 141 -22.32 4.63 9.04
C GLU A 141 -22.68 5.62 10.15
N ARG A 142 -21.96 6.74 10.23
CA ARG A 142 -22.26 7.79 11.22
C ARG A 142 -23.66 8.37 11.05
N SER A 143 -24.09 8.58 9.81
CA SER A 143 -25.44 9.09 9.51
C SER A 143 -26.53 8.11 9.96
N GLN A 144 -26.31 6.81 9.77
CA GLN A 144 -27.22 5.76 10.23
C GLN A 144 -27.28 5.69 11.76
N LEU A 145 -26.14 5.76 12.45
CA LEU A 145 -26.09 5.80 13.92
C LEU A 145 -26.84 7.02 14.48
N ILE A 146 -26.64 8.20 13.90
CA ILE A 146 -27.37 9.42 14.32
C ILE A 146 -28.88 9.24 14.12
N LYS A 147 -29.30 8.62 13.00
CA LYS A 147 -30.71 8.35 12.73
C LYS A 147 -31.30 7.38 13.77
N GLN A 148 -30.59 6.31 14.11
CA GLN A 148 -30.98 5.37 15.16
C GLN A 148 -31.09 6.04 16.53
N MET A 149 -30.11 6.87 16.91
CA MET A 149 -30.15 7.61 18.17
C MET A 149 -31.34 8.57 18.24
N LYS A 150 -31.66 9.27 17.15
CA LYS A 150 -32.84 10.15 17.08
C LYS A 150 -34.14 9.38 17.24
N GLN A 151 -34.26 8.21 16.62
CA GLN A 151 -35.44 7.35 16.76
C GLN A 151 -35.62 6.88 18.22
N LEU A 152 -34.56 6.40 18.86
CA LEU A 152 -34.59 6.00 20.28
C LEU A 152 -34.97 7.17 21.21
N LEU A 153 -34.47 8.37 20.93
CA LEU A 153 -34.80 9.56 21.72
C LEU A 153 -36.28 9.94 21.55
N GLU A 154 -36.82 9.83 20.33
CA GLU A 154 -38.23 10.08 20.05
C GLU A 154 -39.14 9.06 20.75
N GLU A 155 -38.80 7.77 20.70
CA GLU A 155 -39.47 6.70 21.44
C GLU A 155 -39.45 6.96 22.95
N TYR A 156 -38.29 7.28 23.53
CA TYR A 156 -38.17 7.60 24.95
C TYR A 156 -39.01 8.84 25.34
N ASN A 157 -38.99 9.90 24.53
CA ASN A 157 -39.80 11.09 24.76
C ASN A 157 -41.31 10.80 24.68
N SER A 158 -41.75 9.91 23.78
CA SER A 158 -43.16 9.49 23.74
C SER A 158 -43.56 8.74 25.00
N LEU A 159 -42.75 7.78 25.44
CA LEU A 159 -43.00 7.02 26.68
C LEU A 159 -43.00 7.92 27.91
N PHE A 160 -42.07 8.87 28.01
CA PHE A 160 -42.02 9.85 29.10
C PHE A 160 -43.25 10.76 29.13
N LYS A 161 -43.76 11.18 27.96
CA LYS A 161 -45.00 11.96 27.88
C LYS A 161 -46.25 11.15 28.24
N GLU A 162 -46.24 9.84 27.96
CA GLU A 162 -47.34 8.94 28.34
C GLU A 162 -47.36 8.69 29.85
N SER A 163 -46.20 8.44 30.48
CA SER A 163 -46.12 8.28 31.93
C SER A 163 -46.47 9.57 32.69
N ALA A 164 -46.02 10.72 32.23
CA ALA A 164 -46.36 12.01 32.84
C ALA A 164 -47.87 12.35 32.77
N LYS A 165 -48.60 11.81 31.77
CA LYS A 165 -50.07 11.97 31.68
C LYS A 165 -50.81 11.05 32.65
N GLN A 166 -50.31 9.84 32.89
CA GLN A 166 -50.91 8.91 33.85
C GLN A 166 -50.80 9.41 35.30
N ASP A 167 -49.70 10.08 35.65
CA ASP A 167 -49.53 10.68 36.98
C ASP A 167 -50.45 11.89 37.23
N THR A 168 -50.82 12.64 36.19
CA THR A 168 -51.77 13.75 36.33
C THR A 168 -53.22 13.28 36.47
N ASP A 169 -53.61 12.15 35.87
CA ASP A 169 -54.97 11.61 36.01
C ASP A 169 -55.22 10.99 37.40
N GLN A 170 -54.19 10.46 38.08
CA GLN A 170 -54.31 9.93 39.45
C GLN A 170 -54.40 11.00 40.54
N MET A 171 -54.12 12.27 40.22
CA MET A 171 -54.11 13.39 41.18
C MET A 171 -55.42 14.19 41.19
N THR A 172 -56.38 13.84 40.32
CA THR A 172 -57.67 14.52 40.15
C THR A 172 -58.91 13.74 40.62
N ASP A 173 -58.74 12.58 41.26
CA ASP A 173 -59.81 11.85 41.97
C ASP A 173 -59.74 12.07 43.50
#